data_AF-A0AAV2PIF8-F1
#
_entry.id   AF-A0AAV2PIF8-F1
#
_cell.length_a   1.000
_cell.length_b   1.000
_cell.length_c   1.000
_cell.angle_alpha   90.00
_cell.angle_beta   90.00
_cell.angle_gamma   90.00
#
_symmetry.space_group_name_H-M   'P 1'
#
loop_
_entity.id
_entity.type
_entity.pdbx_description
1 polymer ?
#
loop_
_entity_poly.entity_id
_entity_poly.type
_entity_poly.pdbx_seq_one_letter_code
_entity_poly.pdbx_strand_id
1 'polypeptide(L)'
;MSKSTSSHGSGRVRGRGRGRVARSRRRPQSRNRANLHIVHEWQHTACACQCRVQPHHCHPELEDYSPNECSCVCKNRSEENLCRSRSSSHLWNKGSCSCKCRRTLECSTGEVFDKNSCRCRKPF
;
A
#
# COMPACT_ATOMS: atom_id res chain seq x y z
N MET A 1 -68.67 35.76 -15.97
CA MET A 1 -70.07 35.50 -16.39
C MET A 1 -70.37 34.04 -16.05
N SER A 2 -70.80 33.78 -14.82
CA SER A 2 -72.21 33.48 -14.47
C SER A 2 -72.66 32.17 -15.08
N LYS A 3 -72.84 31.11 -14.28
CA LYS A 3 -74.13 30.56 -13.82
C LYS A 3 -73.79 29.22 -13.12
N SER A 4 -74.49 28.66 -12.14
CA SER A 4 -75.68 29.00 -11.39
C SER A 4 -75.74 28.03 -10.20
N THR A 5 -76.46 28.44 -9.16
CA THR A 5 -76.74 27.75 -7.91
C THR A 5 -77.75 26.60 -8.01
N SER A 6 -77.79 25.82 -6.92
CA SER A 6 -78.92 25.02 -6.38
C SER A 6 -79.11 23.63 -7.02
N SER A 7 -79.43 22.55 -6.30
CA SER A 7 -80.39 22.44 -5.20
C SER A 7 -80.23 21.13 -4.41
N HIS A 8 -80.83 21.13 -3.22
CA HIS A 8 -81.01 20.06 -2.23
C HIS A 8 -81.51 18.69 -2.75
N GLY A 9 -81.13 17.61 -2.05
CA GLY A 9 -81.74 16.29 -2.14
C GLY A 9 -81.41 15.40 -0.95
N SER A 10 -82.37 15.26 -0.04
CA SER A 10 -82.36 14.54 1.24
C SER A 10 -82.16 13.02 1.13
N GLY A 11 -81.56 12.40 2.15
CA GLY A 11 -81.63 10.94 2.35
C GLY A 11 -80.71 10.38 3.42
N ARG A 12 -81.19 10.31 4.67
CA ARG A 12 -80.56 9.54 5.77
C ARG A 12 -80.88 8.06 5.59
N VAL A 13 -79.90 7.15 5.63
CA VAL A 13 -80.01 5.89 6.40
C VAL A 13 -78.63 5.45 6.89
N ARG A 14 -78.55 5.17 8.19
CA ARG A 14 -77.37 4.69 8.91
C ARG A 14 -77.10 3.23 8.56
N GLY A 15 -76.02 2.96 7.83
CA GLY A 15 -75.46 1.61 7.64
C GLY A 15 -74.33 1.36 8.64
N ARG A 16 -74.55 0.42 9.57
CA ARG A 16 -73.55 -0.06 10.54
C ARG A 16 -72.46 -0.87 9.81
N GLY A 17 -71.37 -0.22 9.42
CA GLY A 17 -70.13 -0.88 9.02
C GLY A 17 -69.14 -0.84 10.17
N ARG A 18 -68.77 -2.01 10.72
CA ARG A 18 -67.63 -2.14 11.64
C ARG A 18 -66.33 -1.85 10.87
N GLY A 19 -66.00 -0.57 10.71
CA GLY A 19 -64.71 -0.15 10.19
C GLY A 19 -63.62 -0.63 11.15
N ARG A 20 -62.72 -1.48 10.66
CA ARG A 20 -61.50 -1.81 11.41
C ARG A 20 -60.80 -0.48 11.66
N VAL A 21 -60.68 -0.07 12.92
CA VAL A 21 -59.80 1.04 13.28
C VAL A 21 -58.41 0.57 12.86
N ALA A 22 -57.95 1.04 11.71
CA ALA A 22 -56.54 0.94 11.36
C ALA A 22 -55.84 1.72 12.48
N ARG A 23 -55.23 0.99 13.43
CA ARG A 23 -54.31 1.59 14.39
C ARG A 23 -53.26 2.27 13.53
N SER A 24 -53.39 3.58 13.37
CA SER A 24 -52.39 4.40 12.72
C SER A 24 -51.11 4.13 13.49
N ARG A 25 -50.21 3.34 12.90
CA ARG A 25 -48.91 3.04 13.50
C ARG A 25 -48.24 4.39 13.59
N ARG A 26 -48.27 5.01 14.78
CA ARG A 26 -47.46 6.19 15.06
C ARG A 26 -46.03 5.79 14.75
N ARG A 27 -45.52 6.26 13.62
CA ARG A 27 -44.13 6.04 13.22
C ARG A 27 -43.32 6.66 14.34
N PRO A 28 -42.56 5.88 15.14
CA PRO A 28 -41.74 6.50 16.17
C PRO A 28 -40.76 7.41 15.44
N GLN A 29 -40.87 8.72 15.68
CA GLN A 29 -39.83 9.65 15.28
C GLN A 29 -38.62 9.27 16.12
N SER A 30 -37.76 8.43 15.55
CA SER A 30 -36.41 8.21 16.03
C SER A 30 -35.69 9.55 15.93
N ARG A 31 -35.82 10.37 16.98
CA ARG A 31 -34.96 11.53 17.21
C ARG A 31 -33.64 11.01 17.73
N ASN A 32 -32.93 10.21 16.92
CA ASN A 32 -31.55 9.91 17.20
C ASN A 32 -30.74 11.13 16.73
N ARG A 33 -30.65 12.14 17.59
CA ARG A 33 -29.70 13.24 17.43
C ARG A 33 -28.32 12.63 17.67
N ALA A 34 -27.69 12.15 16.59
CA ALA A 34 -26.27 11.84 16.64
C ALA A 34 -25.54 13.12 17.11
N ASN A 35 -24.89 13.05 18.27
CA ASN A 35 -24.00 14.11 18.72
C ASN A 35 -22.78 14.07 17.80
N LEU A 36 -22.77 14.93 16.76
CA LEU A 36 -21.58 15.15 15.96
C LEU A 36 -20.63 16.06 16.74
N HIS A 37 -19.47 15.51 17.10
CA HIS A 37 -18.35 16.28 17.60
C HIS A 37 -17.43 16.58 16.42
N ILE A 38 -17.41 17.85 15.98
CA ILE A 38 -16.55 18.30 14.89
C ILE A 38 -15.22 18.71 15.51
N VAL A 39 -14.17 17.97 15.19
CA VAL A 39 -12.80 18.29 15.60
C VAL A 39 -12.12 19.00 14.43
N HIS A 40 -11.59 20.19 14.68
CA HIS A 40 -10.76 20.90 13.72
C HIS A 40 -9.30 20.50 13.96
N GLU A 41 -8.64 19.97 12.93
CA GLU A 41 -7.21 19.67 12.93
C GLU A 41 -6.49 20.42 11.81
N TRP A 42 -5.21 20.71 12.03
CA TRP A 42 -4.35 21.39 11.06
C TRP A 42 -3.23 20.45 10.64
N GLN A 43 -3.06 20.25 9.33
CA GLN A 43 -1.96 19.46 8.82
C GLN A 43 -0.68 20.31 8.80
N HIS A 44 0.32 19.91 9.57
CA HIS A 44 1.65 20.50 9.46
C HIS A 44 2.28 20.11 8.12
N THR A 45 2.51 21.09 7.24
CA THR A 45 3.19 20.89 5.94
C THR A 45 4.70 21.11 6.03
N ALA A 46 5.21 21.63 7.15
CA ALA A 46 6.62 21.90 7.36
C ALA A 46 7.46 20.61 7.50
N CYS A 47 6.84 19.48 7.86
CA CYS A 47 7.52 18.20 7.99
C CYS A 47 7.26 17.34 6.77
N ALA A 48 8.34 16.86 6.13
CA ALA A 48 8.27 15.85 5.08
C ALA A 48 9.10 14.63 5.50
N CYS A 49 8.67 13.44 5.08
CA CYS A 49 9.48 12.24 5.24
C CYS A 49 10.76 12.38 4.40
N GLN A 50 11.90 12.56 5.06
CA GLN A 50 13.21 12.55 4.40
C GLN A 50 13.79 11.14 4.39
N CYS A 51 14.66 10.86 3.42
CA CYS A 51 15.39 9.61 3.36
C CYS A 51 16.38 9.52 4.53
N ARG A 52 16.38 8.37 5.22
CA ARG A 52 17.35 8.10 6.29
C ARG A 52 18.78 7.93 5.75
N VAL A 53 18.89 7.29 4.59
CA VAL A 53 20.14 7.21 3.83
C VAL A 53 20.30 8.52 3.06
N GLN A 54 21.48 9.13 3.13
CA GLN A 54 21.82 10.35 2.43
C GLN A 54 22.93 10.07 1.42
N PRO A 55 23.16 10.96 0.43
CA PRO A 55 24.20 10.77 -0.58
C PRO A 55 25.60 10.52 0.01
N HIS A 56 25.93 11.18 1.12
CA HIS A 56 27.22 11.03 1.79
C HIS A 56 27.39 9.71 2.56
N HIS A 57 26.32 8.92 2.73
CA HIS A 57 26.40 7.58 3.27
C HIS A 57 26.84 6.54 2.23
N CYS A 58 26.78 6.87 0.94
CA CYS A 58 27.17 5.96 -0.14
C CYS A 58 28.68 6.05 -0.40
N HIS A 59 29.29 4.94 -0.81
CA HIS A 59 30.68 4.95 -1.26
C HIS A 59 30.78 5.62 -2.64
N PRO A 60 31.38 6.82 -2.76
CA PRO A 60 31.28 7.65 -3.96
C PRO A 60 31.93 7.02 -5.20
N GLU A 61 32.88 6.10 -5.01
CA GLU A 61 33.53 5.39 -6.11
C GLU A 61 32.70 4.22 -6.63
N LEU A 62 31.97 3.52 -5.75
CA LEU A 62 31.30 2.24 -6.05
C LEU A 62 29.78 2.36 -6.25
N GLU A 63 29.16 3.35 -5.61
CA GLU A 63 27.71 3.48 -5.47
C GLU A 63 27.23 4.88 -5.90
N ASP A 64 26.00 4.93 -6.40
CA ASP A 64 25.24 6.15 -6.63
C ASP A 64 24.02 6.18 -5.69
N TYR A 65 23.73 7.36 -5.15
CA TYR A 65 22.53 7.54 -4.32
C TYR A 65 21.28 7.65 -5.20
N SER A 66 20.32 6.77 -4.96
CA SER A 66 18.99 6.80 -5.58
C SER A 66 18.01 7.55 -4.67
N PRO A 67 17.63 8.81 -4.99
CA PRO A 67 16.69 9.57 -4.17
C PRO A 67 15.28 8.96 -4.17
N ASN A 68 14.91 8.28 -5.26
CA ASN A 68 13.60 7.64 -5.40
C ASN A 68 13.47 6.39 -4.52
N GLU A 69 14.58 5.66 -4.30
CA GLU A 69 14.61 4.44 -3.48
C GLU A 69 15.16 4.71 -2.06
N CYS A 70 15.52 5.94 -1.74
CA CYS A 70 16.22 6.31 -0.50
C CYS A 70 17.38 5.36 -0.17
N SER A 71 18.18 4.96 -1.15
CA SER A 71 19.23 3.95 -0.97
C SER A 71 20.44 4.15 -1.88
N CYS A 72 21.58 3.60 -1.46
CA CYS A 72 22.79 3.53 -2.29
C CYS A 72 22.69 2.35 -3.24
N VAL A 73 23.05 2.57 -4.51
CA VAL A 73 22.99 1.53 -5.52
C VAL A 73 24.29 1.44 -6.28
N CYS A 74 24.79 0.21 -6.43
CA CYS A 74 26.05 -0.06 -7.11
C CYS A 74 26.03 0.38 -8.58
N LYS A 75 27.14 1.00 -9.01
CA LYS A 75 27.34 1.47 -10.38
C LYS A 75 27.45 0.31 -11.38
N ASN A 76 28.08 -0.80 -10.99
CA ASN A 76 28.31 -1.99 -11.80
C ASN A 76 27.07 -2.91 -11.90
N ARG A 77 25.95 -2.37 -12.38
CA ARG A 77 24.68 -3.10 -12.60
C ARG A 77 24.85 -4.34 -13.48
N SER A 78 25.76 -4.30 -14.45
CA SER A 78 26.04 -5.43 -15.34
C SER A 78 26.61 -6.64 -14.58
N GLU A 79 27.55 -6.41 -13.67
CA GLU A 79 28.09 -7.47 -12.80
C GLU A 79 27.03 -7.99 -11.83
N GLU A 80 26.22 -7.10 -11.26
CA GLU A 80 25.12 -7.49 -10.39
C GLU A 80 24.16 -8.45 -11.11
N ASN A 81 23.76 -8.12 -12.34
CA ASN A 81 22.87 -8.96 -13.14
C ASN A 81 23.52 -10.31 -13.50
N LEU A 82 24.79 -10.33 -13.89
CA LEU A 82 25.54 -11.56 -14.14
C LEU A 82 25.75 -12.41 -12.88
N CYS A 83 25.85 -11.77 -11.72
CA CYS A 83 25.92 -12.45 -10.43
C CYS A 83 24.58 -13.11 -10.09
N ARG A 84 23.49 -12.39 -10.30
CA ARG A 84 22.12 -12.86 -10.06
C ARG A 84 21.73 -14.01 -10.98
N SER A 85 22.20 -14.03 -12.23
CA SER A 85 21.98 -15.19 -13.13
C SER A 85 22.69 -16.46 -12.62
N ARG A 86 23.81 -16.31 -11.91
CA ARG A 86 24.56 -17.38 -11.23
C ARG A 86 24.16 -17.55 -9.75
N SER A 87 22.91 -17.23 -9.42
CA SER A 87 22.43 -17.24 -8.04
C SER A 87 22.53 -18.60 -7.35
N SER A 88 22.71 -19.73 -8.04
CA SER A 88 22.92 -21.02 -7.37
C SER A 88 24.24 -21.11 -6.61
N SER A 89 25.31 -20.51 -7.14
CA SER A 89 26.67 -20.57 -6.57
C SER A 89 27.16 -19.22 -6.04
N HIS A 90 26.65 -18.12 -6.57
CA HIS A 90 27.08 -16.78 -6.23
C HIS A 90 25.99 -15.99 -5.48
N LEU A 91 26.44 -14.94 -4.78
CA LEU A 91 25.61 -13.98 -4.06
C LEU A 91 26.16 -12.57 -4.28
N TRP A 92 25.29 -11.65 -4.65
CA TRP A 92 25.64 -10.24 -4.75
C TRP A 92 25.70 -9.60 -3.36
N ASN A 93 26.83 -8.96 -3.03
CA ASN A 93 26.97 -8.17 -1.82
C ASN A 93 26.79 -6.69 -2.16
N LYS A 94 25.71 -6.08 -1.64
CA LYS A 94 25.39 -4.67 -1.88
C LYS A 94 26.43 -3.72 -1.27
N GLY A 95 26.92 -4.00 -0.06
CA GLY A 95 27.85 -3.10 0.63
C GLY A 95 29.26 -3.06 0.01
N SER A 96 29.66 -4.12 -0.70
CA SER A 96 30.95 -4.16 -1.41
C SER A 96 30.81 -4.15 -2.93
N CYS A 97 29.60 -3.91 -3.46
CA CYS A 97 29.25 -3.94 -4.88
C CYS A 97 29.96 -5.04 -5.68
N SER A 98 29.94 -6.27 -5.16
CA SER A 98 30.70 -7.37 -5.74
C SER A 98 30.00 -8.71 -5.61
N CYS A 99 30.26 -9.56 -6.59
CA CYS A 99 29.76 -10.92 -6.64
C CYS A 99 30.68 -11.85 -5.83
N LYS A 100 30.14 -12.51 -4.81
CA LYS A 100 30.88 -13.43 -3.95
C LYS A 100 30.35 -14.85 -4.09
N CYS A 101 31.21 -15.82 -3.84
CA CYS A 101 30.78 -17.21 -3.73
C CYS A 101 29.95 -17.41 -2.46
N ARG A 102 28.85 -18.16 -2.57
CA ARG A 102 28.01 -18.53 -1.41
C ARG A 102 28.75 -19.40 -0.41
N ARG A 103 29.68 -20.22 -0.90
CA ARG A 103 30.57 -21.05 -0.10
C ARG A 103 31.99 -20.78 -0.54
N THR A 104 32.82 -20.38 0.41
CA THR A 104 34.27 -20.37 0.27
C THR A 104 34.80 -21.73 0.74
N LEU A 105 35.58 -22.38 -0.10
CA LEU A 105 36.19 -23.68 0.20
C LEU A 105 37.68 -23.46 0.43
N GLU A 106 38.23 -24.09 1.47
CA GLU A 106 39.67 -24.25 1.59
C GLU A 106 40.11 -25.39 0.68
N CYS A 107 40.97 -25.07 -0.28
CA CYS A 107 41.42 -26.02 -1.28
C CYS A 107 42.57 -26.88 -0.76
N SER A 108 42.65 -28.11 -1.24
CA SER A 108 43.72 -29.06 -0.93
C SER A 108 45.08 -28.58 -1.44
N THR A 109 46.17 -29.17 -0.95
CA THR A 109 47.53 -28.85 -1.41
C THR A 109 47.66 -28.98 -2.92
N GLY A 110 48.05 -27.89 -3.59
CA GLY A 110 48.20 -27.84 -5.05
C GLY A 110 46.95 -27.40 -5.83
N GLU A 111 45.88 -26.99 -5.15
CA GLU A 111 44.69 -26.39 -5.78
C GLU A 111 44.50 -24.93 -5.36
N VAL A 112 43.95 -24.12 -6.26
CA VAL A 112 43.62 -22.71 -6.02
C VAL A 112 42.11 -22.52 -6.14
N PHE A 113 41.53 -21.72 -5.23
CA PHE A 113 40.11 -21.40 -5.28
C PHE A 113 39.81 -20.42 -6.41
N ASP A 114 39.06 -20.88 -7.42
CA ASP A 114 38.58 -20.02 -8.50
C ASP A 114 37.30 -19.29 -8.07
N LYS A 115 37.39 -17.97 -7.92
CA LYS A 115 36.28 -17.10 -7.53
C LYS A 115 35.16 -17.04 -8.57
N ASN A 116 35.45 -17.34 -9.84
CA ASN A 116 34.46 -17.22 -10.91
C ASN A 116 33.53 -18.44 -11.04
N SER A 117 34.02 -19.63 -10.65
CA SER A 117 33.22 -20.86 -10.58
C SER A 117 32.93 -21.34 -9.16
N CYS A 118 33.50 -20.70 -8.14
CA CYS A 118 33.38 -21.08 -6.73
C CYS A 118 33.81 -22.51 -6.45
N ARG A 119 34.92 -22.94 -7.08
CA ARG A 119 35.46 -24.30 -6.98
C ARG A 119 36.99 -24.27 -6.92
N CYS A 120 37.56 -25.27 -6.27
CA CYS A 120 38.99 -25.51 -6.32
C CYS A 120 39.37 -26.06 -7.70
N ARG A 121 40.47 -25.54 -8.26
CA ARG A 121 41.04 -26.02 -9.52
C ARG A 121 42.55 -26.10 -9.38
N LYS A 122 43.16 -27.04 -10.10
CA LYS A 122 44.62 -27.09 -10.23
C LYS A 122 45.09 -25.89 -11.05
N PRO A 123 46.11 -25.15 -10.60
CA PRO A 123 46.80 -24.20 -11.47
C PRO A 123 47.46 -24.99 -12.61
N PHE A 124 47.37 -24.46 -13.83
CA PHE A 124 47.99 -25.06 -15.02
C PHE A 124 49.51 -24.88 -15.00
#